data_AF-A0A519QCR5-F1
#
_entry.id   AF-A0A519QCR5-F1
#
_cell.length_a   1.000
_cell.length_b   1.000
_cell.length_c   1.000
_cell.angle_alpha   90.00
_cell.angle_beta   90.00
_cell.angle_gamma   90.00
#
_symmetry.space_group_name_H-M   'P 1'
#
loop_
_entity.id
_entity.type
_entity.pdbx_description
1 polymer ?
#
loop_
_entity_poly.entity_id
_entity_poly.type
_entity_poly.pdbx_seq_one_letter_code
_entity_poly.pdbx_strand_id
1 'polypeptide(L)' 'GALQAAGYDVRGIRPPTVPQGTARLRISITNNASLTDIERLAAVLAEATVKA' A
#
# COMPACT_ATOMS: atom_id res chain seq x y z
N GLY A 1 6.62 -5.39 -5.97
CA GLY A 1 6.70 -3.93 -5.71
C GLY A 1 7.21 -3.70 -4.30
N ALA A 2 7.57 -2.46 -3.96
CA ALA A 2 8.24 -2.15 -2.69
C ALA A 2 7.49 -2.71 -1.46
N LEU A 3 6.16 -2.59 -1.42
CA LEU A 3 5.33 -3.11 -0.33
C LEU A 3 5.35 -4.64 -0.22
N GLN A 4 5.29 -5.36 -1.35
CA GLN A 4 5.37 -6.83 -1.33
C GLN A 4 6.75 -7.32 -0.88
N ALA A 5 7.83 -6.62 -1.27
CA ALA A 5 9.17 -6.94 -0.83
C ALA A 5 9.36 -6.71 0.69
N ALA A 6 8.63 -5.76 1.26
CA ALA A 6 8.57 -5.51 2.71
C ALA A 6 7.60 -6.44 3.46
N GLY A 7 6.99 -7.42 2.78
CA GLY A 7 6.11 -8.42 3.40
C GLY A 7 4.62 -8.03 3.48
N TYR A 8 4.21 -6.90 2.89
CA TYR A 8 2.81 -6.48 2.86
C TYR A 8 2.10 -6.93 1.58
N ASP A 9 0.96 -7.60 1.71
CA ASP A 9 0.10 -7.93 0.56
C ASP A 9 -0.78 -6.74 0.14
N VAL A 10 -0.15 -5.68 -0.35
CA VAL A 10 -0.83 -4.51 -0.91
C VAL A 10 -0.66 -4.50 -2.42
N ARG A 11 -1.78 -4.52 -3.15
CA ARG A 11 -1.80 -4.52 -4.62
C ARG A 11 -2.52 -3.31 -5.16
N GLY A 12 -2.03 -2.78 -6.28
CA GLY A 12 -2.69 -1.69 -6.97
C GLY A 12 -3.97 -2.16 -7.67
N ILE A 13 -5.04 -1.41 -7.49
CA ILE A 13 -6.26 -1.54 -8.28
C ILE A 13 -6.09 -0.62 -9.50
N ARG A 14 -6.22 -1.20 -10.69
CA ARG A 14 -5.88 -0.56 -11.98
C ARG A 14 -7.05 -0.73 -12.95
N PRO A 15 -7.12 0.07 -14.04
CA PRO A 15 -8.03 -0.21 -15.14
C PRO A 15 -7.87 -1.66 -15.68
N PRO A 16 -8.95 -2.32 -16.10
CA PRO A 16 -10.32 -1.80 -16.27
C PRO A 16 -11.16 -1.79 -14.97
N THR A 17 -10.63 -2.27 -13.83
CA THR A 17 -11.40 -2.38 -12.58
C THR A 17 -11.78 -1.03 -11.98
N VAL A 18 -11.01 0.02 -12.26
CA VAL A 18 -11.31 1.42 -11.89
C VAL A 18 -11.14 2.32 -13.11
N PRO A 19 -11.79 3.51 -13.14
CA PRO A 19 -11.59 4.47 -14.24
C PRO A 19 -10.12 4.83 -14.50
N GLN A 20 -9.81 5.14 -15.76
CA GLN A 20 -8.49 5.63 -16.15
C GLN A 20 -8.07 6.84 -15.29
N GLY A 21 -6.80 6.89 -14.87
CA GLY A 21 -6.28 7.97 -14.03
C GLY A 21 -6.64 7.88 -12.54
N THR A 22 -7.43 6.88 -12.12
CA THR A 22 -7.84 6.69 -10.72
C THR A 22 -7.25 5.44 -10.07
N ALA A 23 -6.15 4.93 -10.62
CA ALA A 23 -5.45 3.79 -10.05
C ALA A 23 -5.03 4.08 -8.61
N ARG A 24 -5.30 3.14 -7.69
CA ARG A 24 -5.16 3.37 -6.25
C ARG A 24 -4.74 2.12 -5.52
N LEU A 25 -4.17 2.30 -4.33
CA LEU A 25 -4.03 1.21 -3.37
C LEU A 25 -5.29 1.16 -2.49
N ARG A 26 -5.69 -0.05 -2.08
CA ARG A 26 -6.68 -0.23 -1.02
C ARG A 26 -6.00 -0.94 0.14
N ILE A 27 -5.92 -0.26 1.27
CA ILE A 27 -5.32 -0.77 2.49
C ILE A 27 -6.44 -0.89 3.52
N SER A 28 -6.64 -2.10 4.05
CA SER A 28 -7.62 -2.38 5.10
C SER A 28 -6.89 -2.61 6.41
N ILE A 29 -7.17 -1.79 7.41
CA ILE A 29 -6.65 -1.96 8.77
C ILE A 29 -7.73 -2.68 9.58
N THR A 30 -7.36 -3.78 10.23
CA THR A 30 -8.23 -4.56 11.12
C THR A 30 -7.73 -4.46 12.55
N ASN A 31 -8.52 -4.94 13.53
CA ASN A 31 -8.13 -4.93 14.95
C ASN A 31 -6.94 -5.86 15.29
N ASN A 32 -6.38 -6.57 14.31
CA ASN A 32 -5.21 -7.44 14.51
C ASN A 32 -3.89 -6.73 14.17
N ALA A 33 -3.93 -5.52 13.60
CA ALA A 33 -2.74 -4.73 13.32
C ALA A 33 -2.26 -4.02 14.59
N SER A 34 -0.98 -4.18 14.94
CA SER A 34 -0.38 -3.39 16.01
C SER A 34 -0.04 -1.98 15.53
N LEU A 35 0.17 -1.04 16.45
CA LEU A 35 0.64 0.31 16.12
C LEU A 35 1.98 0.27 15.38
N THR A 36 2.89 -0.61 15.82
CA THR A 36 4.19 -0.83 15.20
C THR A 36 4.06 -1.31 13.74
N ASP A 37 3.06 -2.15 13.43
CA ASP A 37 2.82 -2.59 12.05
C ASP A 37 2.38 -1.43 11.16
N ILE A 38 1.55 -0.52 11.72
CA ILE A 38 1.08 0.69 11.03
C ILE A 38 2.23 1.66 10.77
N GLU A 39 3.09 1.89 11.77
CA GLU A 39 4.28 2.75 11.64
C GLU A 39 5.24 2.23 10.56
N ARG A 40 5.52 0.92 10.57
CA ARG A 40 6.36 0.28 9.55
C ARG A 40 5.73 0.39 8.16
N LEU A 41 4.43 0.18 8.04
CA LEU A 41 3.73 0.31 6.76
C LEU A 41 3.82 1.74 6.24
N ALA A 42 3.67 2.75 7.10
CA ALA A 42 3.79 4.15 6.73
C ALA A 42 5.20 4.50 6.25
N ALA A 43 6.25 4.01 6.90
CA ALA A 43 7.63 4.21 6.47
C ALA A 43 7.89 3.62 5.07
N VAL A 44 7.46 2.37 4.84
CA VAL A 44 7.60 1.71 3.52
C VAL A 44 6.81 2.44 2.44
N LEU A 45 5.60 2.94 2.76
CA LEU A 45 4.82 3.75 1.83
C LEU A 45 5.54 5.05 1.46
N ALA A 46 6.10 5.76 2.43
CA ALA A 46 6.83 7.00 2.19
C ALA A 46 8.02 6.75 1.24
N GLU A 47 8.84 5.74 1.52
CA GLU A 47 9.95 5.34 0.65
C GLU A 47 9.49 4.98 -0.78
N ALA A 48 8.38 4.23 -0.90
CA ALA A 48 7.82 3.83 -2.19
C ALA A 48 7.24 5.00 -2.99
N THR A 49 6.80 6.08 -2.32
CA THR A 49 6.28 7.30 -2.96
C THR A 49 7.35 8.32 -3.31
N VAL A 50 8.55 8.23 -2.74
CA VAL A 50 9.64 9.22 -2.93
C VAL A 50 10.35 9.10 -4.28
N LYS A 51 9.95 8.18 -5.17
CA LYS A 51 10.38 8.20 -6.57
C LYS A 51 9.23 7.80 -7.51
N ALA A 52 8.67 8.81 -8.18
CA ALA A 52 8.11 8.74 -9.53
C ALA A 52 8.08 10.15 -10.12
#